data_AF-A0A8J6M858-F1
#
_entry.id   AF-A0A8J6M858-F1
#
_cell.length_a   1.000
_cell.length_b   1.000
_cell.length_c   1.000
_cell.angle_alpha   90.00
_cell.angle_beta   90.00
_cell.angle_gamma   90.00
#
_symmetry.space_group_name_H-M   'P 1'
#
loop_
_entity.id
_entity.type
_entity.pdbx_description
1 polymer ?
#
loop_
_entity_poly.entity_id
_entity_poly.type
_entity_poly.pdbx_seq_one_letter_code
_entity_poly.pdbx_strand_id
1 'polypeptide(L)' 'MDECGQVMLLSAESVHQLTGEQVDPAECSAVLPRRSFESAFSKYIEWHTPDPSNCTLHQLCSAWSCDSAP' A
#
# COMPACT_ATOMS: atom_id res chain seq x y z
N MET A 1 3.34 -11.90 5.53
CA MET A 1 1.99 -12.26 5.05
C MET A 1 1.18 -12.61 6.26
N ASP A 2 -0.08 -12.19 6.34
CA ASP A 2 -0.98 -12.68 7.40
C ASP A 2 -1.31 -14.17 7.19
N GLU A 3 -2.15 -14.71 8.07
CA GLU A 3 -2.65 -16.09 7.99
C GLU A 3 -3.45 -16.41 6.70
N CYS A 4 -3.87 -15.37 5.97
CA CYS A 4 -4.59 -15.47 4.70
C CYS A 4 -3.69 -15.28 3.47
N GLY A 5 -2.37 -15.08 3.65
CA GLY A 5 -1.44 -14.84 2.54
C GLY A 5 -1.47 -13.41 2.00
N GLN A 6 -2.04 -12.45 2.74
CA GLN A 6 -2.09 -11.04 2.34
C GLN A 6 -0.85 -10.28 2.81
N VAL A 7 -0.41 -9.31 2.01
CA VAL A 7 0.75 -8.47 2.35
C VAL A 7 0.38 -7.63 3.58
N MET A 8 1.16 -7.79 4.65
CA MET A 8 0.99 -7.02 5.87
C MET A 8 1.94 -5.83 5.82
N LEU A 9 1.40 -4.62 5.91
CA LEU A 9 2.18 -3.40 6.00
C LEU A 9 2.45 -3.10 7.47
N LEU A 10 3.72 -3.00 7.85
CA LEU A 10 4.14 -2.60 9.18
C LEU A 10 4.93 -1.30 9.07
N SER A 11 4.69 -0.38 10.00
CA SER A 11 5.55 0.79 10.13
C SER A 11 6.94 0.36 10.63
N ALA A 12 7.98 1.13 10.29
CA ALA A 12 9.33 0.91 10.81
C ALA A 12 9.36 0.97 12.35
N GLU A 13 8.50 1.80 12.96
CA GLU A 13 8.36 1.89 14.42
C GLU A 13 7.80 0.59 15.00
N SER A 14 6.76 0.02 14.38
CA SER A 14 6.18 -1.25 14.81
C SER A 14 7.19 -2.40 14.74
N VAL A 15 8.04 -2.42 13.70
CA VAL A 15 9.13 -3.40 13.60
C VAL A 15 10.11 -3.26 14.77
N HIS A 16 10.52 -2.03 15.09
CA HIS A 16 11.42 -1.77 16.21
C HIS A 16 10.82 -2.19 17.56
N GLN A 17 9.54 -1.90 17.81
CA GLN A 17 8.88 -2.31 19.05
C GLN A 17 8.78 -3.84 19.20
N LEU A 18 8.61 -4.56 18.09
CA LEU A 18 8.45 -6.01 18.08
C LEU A 18 9.78 -6.77 18.13
N THR A 19 10.83 -6.26 17.48
CA THR A 19 12.10 -6.99 17.31
C THR A 19 13.28 -6.33 18.02
N GLY A 20 13.17 -5.06 18.39
CA GLY A 20 14.28 -4.23 18.89
C GLY A 20 15.23 -3.71 17.80
N GLU A 21 15.02 -4.10 16.54
CA GLU A 21 15.88 -3.70 15.42
C GLU A 21 15.42 -2.37 14.82
N GLN A 22 16.37 -1.55 14.37
CA GLN A 22 16.05 -0.30 13.68
C GLN A 22 16.10 -0.52 12.18
N VAL A 23 15.01 -0.17 11.48
CA VAL A 23 14.96 -0.24 10.02
C VAL A 23 15.58 1.04 9.45
N ASP A 24 16.76 0.93 8.86
CA ASP A 24 17.38 2.03 8.12
C ASP A 24 16.76 2.13 6.71
N PRO A 25 16.12 3.26 6.35
CA PRO A 25 15.58 3.45 5.00
C PRO A 25 16.64 3.36 3.90
N ALA A 26 17.90 3.72 4.16
CA ALA A 26 18.96 3.63 3.17
C ALA A 26 19.28 2.17 2.79
N GLU A 27 19.18 1.26 3.76
CA GLU A 27 19.44 -0.17 3.57
C GLU A 27 18.18 -0.95 3.12
N CYS A 28 16.99 -0.47 3.50
CA CYS A 28 15.72 -1.19 3.30
C CYS A 28 14.77 -0.54 2.28
N SER A 29 15.15 0.58 1.67
CA SER A 29 14.33 1.18 0.59
C SER A 29 14.52 0.41 -0.72
N ALA A 30 13.41 0.01 -1.32
CA ALA A 30 13.40 -0.50 -2.68
C ALA A 30 12.97 0.61 -3.64
N VAL A 31 13.80 0.91 -4.63
CA VAL A 31 13.42 1.82 -5.72
C VAL A 31 12.80 1.00 -6.84
N LEU A 32 11.52 1.24 -7.12
CA LEU A 32 10.88 0.66 -8.30
C LEU A 32 11.30 1.43 -9.56
N PRO A 33 11.77 0.73 -10.61
CA PRO A 33 11.89 1.35 -11.92
C PRO A 33 10.54 1.91 -12.35
N ARG A 34 10.55 3.04 -13.07
CA ARG A 34 9.33 3.75 -13.50
C ARG A 34 8.27 2.82 -14.09
N ARG A 35 8.65 1.91 -15.00
CA ARG A 35 7.72 0.98 -15.65
C ARG A 35 7.07 0.01 -14.67
N SER A 36 7.84 -0.47 -13.68
CA SER A 36 7.32 -1.36 -12.64
C SER A 36 6.32 -0.63 -11.75
N PHE A 37 6.63 0.62 -11.41
CA PHE A 37 5.70 1.48 -10.68
C PHE A 37 4.40 1.74 -11.48
N GLU A 38 4.51 2.14 -12.75
CA GLU A 38 3.35 2.38 -13.62
C GLU A 38 2.47 1.13 -13.75
N SER A 39 3.07 -0.04 -13.91
CA SER A 39 2.34 -1.31 -13.99
C SER A 39 1.61 -1.65 -12.69
N ALA A 40 2.28 -1.50 -11.54
CA ALA A 40 1.67 -1.76 -10.24
C ALA A 40 0.55 -0.76 -9.93
N PHE A 41 0.77 0.51 -10.23
CA PHE A 41 -0.21 1.57 -10.01
C PHE A 41 -1.44 1.44 -10.92
N SER A 42 -1.26 1.00 -12.17
CA SER A 42 -2.40 0.69 -13.06
C SER A 42 -3.29 -0.42 -12.48
N LYS A 43 -2.69 -1.49 -11.94
CA LYS A 43 -3.44 -2.57 -11.30
C LYS A 43 -4.16 -2.10 -10.04
N TYR A 44 -3.50 -1.25 -9.24
CA TYR A 44 -4.12 -0.63 -8.09
C TYR A 44 -5.40 0.14 -8.47
N ILE A 45 -5.35 0.98 -9.53
CA ILE A 45 -6.53 1.71 -10.01
C ILE A 45 -7.63 0.73 -10.41
N GLU A 46 -7.32 -0.26 -11.26
CA GLU A 46 -8.30 -1.26 -11.72
C GLU A 46 -9.02 -1.96 -10.56
N TRP A 47 -8.29 -2.33 -9.51
CA TRP A 47 -8.87 -3.00 -8.34
C TRP A 47 -9.74 -2.10 -7.46
N HIS A 48 -9.46 -0.80 -7.42
CA HIS A 48 -10.14 0.14 -6.54
C HIS A 48 -11.19 1.01 -7.25
N THR A 49 -11.41 0.79 -8.55
CA THR A 49 -12.45 1.49 -9.33
C THR A 49 -13.39 0.48 -10.00
N PRO A 50 -14.19 -0.25 -9.20
CA PRO A 50 -15.01 -1.35 -9.70
C PRO A 50 -16.18 -0.89 -10.59
N ASP A 51 -16.64 0.36 -10.47
CA ASP A 51 -17.75 0.88 -11.27
C ASP A 51 -17.23 1.78 -12.40
N PRO A 52 -17.31 1.34 -13.68
CA PRO A 52 -16.89 2.15 -14.82
C PRO A 52 -17.82 3.34 -15.10
N SER A 53 -19.03 3.38 -14.51
CA SER A 53 -20.01 4.45 -14.69
C SER A 53 -19.81 5.60 -13.71
N ASN A 54 -18.99 5.40 -12.68
CA ASN A 54 -18.76 6.36 -11.62
C ASN A 54 -17.38 7.04 -11.76
N CYS A 55 -17.20 8.20 -11.14
CA CYS A 55 -15.96 8.95 -11.21
C CYS A 55 -14.80 8.15 -10.58
N THR A 56 -13.80 7.81 -11.40
CA THR A 56 -12.59 7.07 -11.00
C THR A 56 -11.89 7.72 -9.81
N LEU A 57 -11.68 9.05 -9.83
CA LEU A 57 -11.01 9.76 -8.73
C LEU A 57 -11.80 9.71 -7.42
N HIS A 58 -13.13 9.80 -7.49
CA HIS A 58 -13.97 9.73 -6.29
C HIS A 58 -13.93 8.32 -5.66
N GLN A 59 -13.95 7.27 -6.48
CA GLN A 59 -13.83 5.89 -6.02
C GLN A 59 -12.49 5.66 -5.32
N LEU A 60 -11.38 6.16 -5.88
CA LEU A 60 -10.05 6.08 -5.27
C LEU A 60 -9.96 6.83 -3.94
N CYS A 61 -10.46 8.07 -3.86
CA CYS A 61 -10.44 8.84 -2.61
C CYS A 61 -11.30 8.21 -1.50
N SER A 62 -12.41 7.57 -1.89
CA SER A 62 -13.31 6.90 -0.95
C SER A 62 -12.67 5.62 -0.38
N ALA A 63 -11.89 4.89 -1.20
CA ALA A 63 -11.14 3.71 -0.74
C ALA A 63 -10.13 4.06 0.36
N TRP A 64 -9.46 5.21 0.27
CA TRP A 64 -8.54 5.69 1.31
C TRP A 64 -9.23 6.18 2.59
N SER A 65 -10.49 6.60 2.50
CA SER A 65 -11.21 7.12 3.67
C SER A 65 -11.66 6.00 4.64
N CYS A 66 -11.52 4.72 4.25
CA CYS A 66 -11.89 3.58 5.08
C CYS A 66 -10.80 3.17 6.10
N ASP A 67 -9.57 3.70 5.97
CA ASP A 67 -8.43 3.43 6.87
C ASP A 67 -8.25 4.52 7.95
N SER A 68 -9.10 5.55 7.97
CA SER A 68 -9.14 6.57 9.02
C SER A 68 -10.35 6.39 9.94
N ALA A 69 -10.58 5.15 10.39
CA ALA A 69 -11.34 4.90 11.62
C ALA A 69 -10.33 4.68 12.77
N PRO A 70 -10.51 5.32 13.93
CA PRO A 70 -9.57 5.26 15.05
C PRO A 70 -9.40 3.85 15.64
#